data_AF-A0A940U7U7-F1
#
_entry.id   AF-A0A940U7U7-F1
#
_cell.length_a   1.000
_cell.length_b   1.000
_cell.length_c   1.000
_cell.angle_alpha   90.00
_cell.angle_beta   90.00
_cell.angle_gamma   90.00
#
_symmetry.space_group_name_H-M   'P 1'
#
loop_
_entity.id
_entity.type
_entity.pdbx_description
1 polymer ?
#
loop_
_entity_poly.entity_id
_entity_poly.type
_entity_poly.pdbx_seq_one_letter_code
_entity_poly.pdbx_strand_id
1 'polypeptide(L)' 'MEPNFAKLSFERAVQLFQEWGFRVEKGPGNEEVTLMLEGPGYRSYYVYEVAQLPQIAAAALRVRWNTGVIKMPLLDV' A
#
# COMPACT_ATOMS: atom_id res chain seq x y z
N MET A 1 11.76 -12.78 14.25
CA MET A 1 12.15 -11.38 13.96
C MET A 1 10.94 -10.71 13.35
N GLU A 2 10.38 -9.67 13.97
CA GLU A 2 9.33 -8.87 13.30
C GLU A 2 9.98 -8.10 12.14
N PRO A 3 9.39 -8.07 10.93
CA PRO A 3 9.92 -7.28 9.84
C PRO A 3 9.86 -5.79 10.18
N ASN A 4 10.92 -5.04 9.87
CA ASN A 4 10.93 -3.60 10.08
C ASN A 4 10.12 -2.89 8.99
N PHE A 5 8.85 -2.66 9.24
CA PHE A 5 7.96 -1.91 8.35
C PHE A 5 8.06 -0.38 8.51
N ALA A 6 8.91 0.12 9.42
CA ALA A 6 8.84 1.51 9.89
C ALA A 6 9.29 2.56 8.86
N LYS A 7 9.85 2.16 7.71
CA LYS A 7 10.39 3.08 6.70
C LYS A 7 10.20 2.55 5.28
N LEU A 8 8.95 2.42 4.84
CA LEU A 8 8.69 2.25 3.41
C LEU A 8 8.95 3.59 2.69
N SER A 9 9.53 3.53 1.50
CA SER A 9 9.52 4.68 0.59
C SER A 9 8.14 4.82 -0.05
N PHE A 10 7.86 5.98 -0.63
CA PHE A 10 6.63 6.19 -1.40
C PHE A 10 6.55 5.20 -2.57
N GLU A 11 7.64 5.02 -3.32
CA GLU A 11 7.70 4.10 -4.45
C GLU A 11 7.41 2.66 -4.02
N ARG A 12 7.97 2.22 -2.88
CA ARG A 12 7.70 0.87 -2.38
C ARG A 12 6.25 0.74 -1.90
N ALA A 13 5.67 1.78 -1.32
CA ALA A 13 4.26 1.79 -0.95
C ALA A 13 3.35 1.66 -2.18
N VAL A 14 3.63 2.40 -3.26
CA VAL A 14 2.91 2.30 -4.54
C VAL A 14 2.96 0.88 -5.09
N GLN A 15 4.14 0.26 -5.13
CA GLN A 15 4.31 -1.12 -5.60
C GLN A 15 3.46 -2.10 -4.79
N LEU A 16 3.48 -2.00 -3.46
CA LEU A 16 2.68 -2.87 -2.59
C LEU A 16 1.18 -2.73 -2.86
N PHE A 17 0.67 -1.51 -3.02
CA PHE A 17 -0.74 -1.31 -3.37
C PHE A 17 -1.10 -1.90 -4.73
N GLN A 18 -0.21 -1.80 -5.72
CA GLN A 18 -0.38 -2.44 -7.03
C GLN A 18 -0.39 -3.97 -6.93
N GLU A 19 0.55 -4.55 -6.16
CA GLU A 19 0.59 -5.99 -5.84
C GLU A 19 -0.70 -6.45 -5.13
N TRP A 20 -1.35 -5.56 -4.37
CA TRP A 20 -2.62 -5.83 -3.69
C TRP A 20 -3.86 -5.57 -4.54
N GLY A 21 -3.69 -5.27 -5.83
CA GLY A 21 -4.78 -5.10 -6.80
C GLY A 21 -5.33 -3.67 -6.91
N PHE A 22 -4.67 -2.68 -6.31
CA PHE A 22 -5.06 -1.29 -6.50
C PHE A 22 -4.38 -0.72 -7.75
N ARG A 23 -5.10 0.11 -8.49
CA ARG A 23 -4.49 1.07 -9.42
C ARG A 23 -4.14 2.35 -8.65
N VAL A 24 -2.94 2.87 -8.87
CA VAL A 24 -2.43 4.05 -8.17
C VAL A 24 -2.21 5.18 -9.17
N GLU A 25 -2.81 6.34 -8.92
CA GLU A 25 -2.71 7.52 -9.79
C GLU A 25 -2.46 8.79 -8.98
N LYS A 26 -2.07 9.87 -9.68
CA LYS A 26 -2.01 11.20 -9.07
C LYS A 26 -3.40 11.61 -8.54
N GLY A 27 -3.44 12.18 -7.36
CA GLY A 27 -4.65 12.75 -6.77
C GLY A 27 -5.09 14.04 -7.44
N PRO A 28 -6.31 14.53 -7.11
CA PRO A 28 -6.80 15.81 -7.59
C PRO A 28 -5.98 17.00 -7.05
N GLY A 29 -5.42 16.88 -5.84
CA GLY A 29 -4.48 17.83 -5.26
C GLY A 29 -3.02 17.64 -5.71
N ASN A 30 -2.18 18.66 -5.44
CA ASN A 30 -0.77 18.65 -5.85
C ASN A 30 0.07 17.56 -5.16
N GLU A 31 -0.28 17.21 -3.92
CA GLU A 31 0.45 16.24 -3.08
C GLU A 31 -0.45 15.07 -2.66
N GLU A 32 -1.39 14.71 -3.53
CA GLU A 32 -2.32 13.61 -3.28
C GLU A 32 -2.07 12.43 -4.21
N VAL A 33 -2.50 11.26 -3.76
CA VAL A 33 -2.51 10.00 -4.51
C VAL A 33 -3.90 9.40 -4.44
N THR A 34 -4.39 8.90 -5.58
CA THR A 34 -5.66 8.17 -5.67
C THR A 34 -5.36 6.68 -5.76
N LEU A 35 -5.89 5.89 -4.83
CA LEU A 35 -5.95 4.44 -4.89
C LEU A 35 -7.32 4.02 -5.42
N MET A 36 -7.34 3.26 -6.49
CA MET A 36 -8.55 2.73 -7.10
C MET A 36 -8.60 1.22 -6.96
N LEU A 37 -9.74 0.70 -6.51
CA LEU A 37 -10.02 -0.73 -6.48
C LEU A 37 -11.23 -1.02 -7.35
N GLU A 38 -11.07 -1.93 -8.30
CA GLU A 38 -12.10 -2.27 -9.29
C GLU A 38 -12.53 -3.73 -9.14
N GLY A 39 -13.83 -3.98 -9.27
CA GLY A 39 -14.39 -5.30 -9.38
C GLY A 39 -15.55 -5.35 -10.38
N PRO A 40 -16.22 -6.51 -10.54
CA PRO A 40 -17.19 -6.76 -11.63
C PRO A 40 -18.44 -5.86 -11.70
N GLY A 41 -18.60 -4.94 -10.77
CA GLY A 41 -19.69 -3.95 -10.76
C GLY A 41 -19.44 -2.79 -9.80
N TYR A 42 -18.20 -2.61 -9.34
CA TYR A 42 -17.86 -1.53 -8.41
C TYR A 42 -16.49 -0.95 -8.76
N ARG A 43 -16.34 0.33 -8.44
CA ARG A 43 -15.05 1.02 -8.41
C ARG A 43 -15.02 1.91 -7.19
N SER A 44 -14.09 1.65 -6.29
CA SER A 44 -13.86 2.45 -5.09
C SER A 44 -12.63 3.33 -5.29
N TYR A 45 -12.72 4.57 -4.82
CA TYR A 45 -11.65 5.56 -4.88
C TYR A 45 -11.29 6.00 -3.47
N TYR A 46 -9.99 6.02 -3.16
CA TYR A 46 -9.47 6.53 -1.90
C TYR A 46 -8.39 7.56 -2.22
N VAL A 47 -8.53 8.77 -1.68
CA VAL A 47 -7.57 9.86 -1.86
C VAL A 47 -6.82 10.07 -0.56
N TYR A 48 -5.50 10.09 -0.63
CA TYR A 48 -4.61 10.32 0.50
C TYR A 48 -3.53 11.32 0.13
N GLU A 49 -2.95 11.97 1.13
CA GLU A 49 -1.69 12.69 0.95
C GLU A 49 -0.56 11.69 0.59
N VAL A 50 0.32 12.08 -0.32
CA VAL A 50 1.50 11.29 -0.73
C VAL A 50 2.35 10.87 0.47
N ALA A 51 2.50 11.76 1.46
CA ALA A 51 3.27 11.52 2.68
C ALA A 51 2.67 10.41 3.57
N GLN A 52 1.37 10.13 3.46
CA GLN A 52 0.69 9.12 4.26
C GLN A 52 0.80 7.71 3.67
N LEU A 53 0.99 7.60 2.34
CA LEU A 53 0.95 6.32 1.65
C LEU A 53 1.92 5.27 2.22
N PRO A 54 3.18 5.61 2.58
CA PRO A 54 4.08 4.64 3.21
C PRO A 54 3.60 4.12 4.56
N GLN A 55 3.00 4.99 5.38
CA GLN A 55 2.50 4.61 6.71
C GLN A 55 1.31 3.66 6.59
N ILE A 56 0.41 3.93 5.63
CA ILE A 56 -0.74 3.06 5.34
C ILE A 56 -0.27 1.70 4.83
N ALA A 57 0.70 1.67 3.92
CA ALA A 57 1.27 0.42 3.41
C ALA A 57 1.94 -0.40 4.54
N ALA A 58 2.67 0.26 5.45
CA ALA A 58 3.29 -0.40 6.60
C ALA A 58 2.23 -1.00 7.55
N ALA A 59 1.16 -0.26 7.83
CA ALA A 59 0.05 -0.76 8.64
C ALA A 59 -0.64 -1.97 7.98
N ALA A 60 -0.91 -1.90 6.67
CA ALA A 60 -1.51 -3.00 5.92
C ALA A 60 -0.62 -4.24 5.88
N LEU A 61 0.70 -4.09 5.69
CA LEU A 61 1.67 -5.19 5.78
C LEU A 61 1.66 -5.85 7.15
N ARG A 62 1.65 -5.05 8.22
CA ARG A 62 1.60 -5.57 9.59
C ARG A 62 0.34 -6.41 9.82
N VAL A 63 -0.81 -5.94 9.35
CA VAL A 63 -2.08 -6.69 9.43
C VAL A 63 -1.99 -7.99 8.62
N ARG A 64 -1.53 -7.93 7.37
CA ARG A 64 -1.40 -9.11 6.49
C ARG A 64 -0.41 -10.15 7.01
N TRP A 65 0.65 -9.71 7.68
CA TRP A 65 1.59 -10.60 8.39
C TRP A 65 0.90 -11.28 9.57
N ASN A 66 0.20 -10.52 10.41
CA ASN A 66 -0.49 -11.03 11.60
C ASN A 66 -1.64 -12.00 11.25
N THR A 67 -2.29 -11.82 10.10
CA THR A 67 -3.36 -12.71 9.64
C THR A 67 -2.85 -13.90 8.82
N GLY A 68 -1.54 -14.02 8.60
CA GLY A 68 -0.92 -15.10 7.84
C GLY A 68 -1.24 -15.07 6.35
N VAL A 69 -1.77 -13.95 5.83
CA VAL A 69 -1.97 -13.71 4.39
C VAL A 69 -0.61 -13.55 3.68
N ILE A 70 0.39 -13.06 4.40
CA ILE A 70 1.80 -13.11 3.97
C ILE A 70 2.48 -14.22 4.76
N LYS A 71 2.94 -15.28 4.08
CA LYS A 71 3.85 -16.30 4.64
C LYS A 71 5.18 -16.27 3.87
N MET A 72 6.29 -16.09 4.61
CA MET A 72 7.72 -16.29 4.23
C MET A 72 8.52 -15.12 3.61
N PRO A 73 9.87 -15.16 3.75
CA PRO A 73 10.66 -14.09 4.36
C PRO A 73 10.96 -12.97 3.36
N LEU A 74 10.81 -11.72 3.83
CA LEU A 74 11.45 -10.59 3.19
C LEU A 74 12.95 -10.70 3.49
N LEU A 75 13.70 -11.33 2.60
CA LEU A 75 15.16 -11.29 2.60
C LEU A 75 15.61 -9.90 2.15
N ASP A 76 16.43 -9.29 3.00
CA ASP A 76 17.25 -8.12 2.70
C ASP A 76 18.09 -8.35 1.44
N VAL A 77 18.11 -7.35 0.55
CA VAL A 77 19.22 -7.10 -0.39
C VAL A 77 19.65 -5.65 -0.18
#